data_AF-A0A2N9ML12-F1
#
_entry.id   AF-A0A2N9ML12-F1
#
_cell.length_a   1.000
_cell.length_b   1.000
_cell.length_c   1.000
_cell.angle_alpha   90.00
_cell.angle_beta   90.00
_cell.angle_gamma   90.00
#
_symmetry.space_group_name_H-M   'P 1'
#
loop_
_entity.id
_entity.type
_entity.pdbx_description
1 polymer ?
#
loop_
_entity_poly.entity_id
_entity_poly.type
_entity_poly.pdbx_seq_one_letter_code
_entity_poly.pdbx_strand_id
1 'polypeptide(L)'
;MPYSVALIKGIRPTSRRGVAFLESSDDARVDAKSVFALLETDRENRSRDLKARFDLWGQGGTCDKYFHGWPNDERYQYCFVFKWKDAGTNHRMYGFLCHPRNPVDARFQACVLVLHSRKNTPDTDLSLLDIVNTLRRHPEVIKASNIAFAQPGAQIITHGTRKSLDRRKH
;
A
#
# COMPACT_ATOMS: atom_id res chain seq x y z
N MET A 1 20.07 -10.13 2.57
CA MET A 1 19.36 -8.98 1.98
C MET A 1 18.69 -8.28 3.14
N PRO A 2 19.14 -7.07 3.53
CA PRO A 2 18.59 -6.36 4.67
C PRO A 2 17.12 -6.01 4.44
N TYR A 3 16.67 -5.88 3.18
CA TYR A 3 15.29 -5.59 2.83
C TYR A 3 14.55 -6.79 2.23
N SER A 4 13.28 -6.94 2.62
CA SER A 4 12.31 -7.83 1.97
C SER A 4 10.96 -7.14 1.82
N VAL A 5 10.08 -7.66 0.96
CA VAL A 5 8.74 -7.11 0.76
C VAL A 5 7.72 -8.21 1.03
N ALA A 6 6.81 -7.96 1.97
CA ALA A 6 5.74 -8.87 2.36
C ALA A 6 4.39 -8.37 1.88
N LEU A 7 3.70 -9.20 1.09
CA LEU A 7 2.33 -8.96 0.68
C LEU A 7 1.40 -8.97 1.91
N ILE A 8 0.45 -8.02 1.94
CA ILE A 8 -0.53 -7.94 3.03
C ILE A 8 -1.55 -9.07 2.88
N LYS A 9 -1.82 -9.81 3.96
CA LYS A 9 -2.86 -10.85 3.97
C LYS A 9 -4.24 -10.25 4.17
N GLY A 10 -5.23 -10.81 3.48
CA GLY A 10 -6.64 -10.42 3.65
C GLY A 10 -7.04 -9.11 2.98
N ILE A 11 -6.20 -8.56 2.10
CA ILE A 11 -6.63 -7.55 1.12
C ILE A 11 -7.14 -8.24 -0.13
N ARG A 12 -8.16 -7.66 -0.78
CA ARG A 12 -8.73 -8.16 -2.02
C ARG A 12 -7.66 -8.12 -3.11
N PRO A 13 -7.41 -9.28 -3.73
CA PRO A 13 -6.56 -9.37 -4.88
C PRO A 13 -6.99 -8.50 -6.06
N THR A 14 -6.08 -7.75 -6.70
CA THR A 14 -6.40 -7.00 -7.93
C THR A 14 -5.36 -7.18 -9.04
N SER A 15 -5.80 -7.09 -10.30
CA SER A 15 -4.92 -7.17 -11.46
C SER A 15 -4.14 -5.88 -11.74
N ARG A 16 -4.50 -4.76 -11.09
CA ARG A 16 -3.97 -3.42 -11.44
C ARG A 16 -3.11 -2.81 -10.35
N ARG A 17 -3.40 -3.12 -9.09
CA ARG A 17 -2.70 -2.54 -7.94
C ARG A 17 -2.45 -3.56 -6.85
N GLY A 18 -1.38 -3.36 -6.10
CA GLY A 18 -1.06 -4.19 -4.93
C GLY A 18 -0.50 -3.34 -3.79
N VAL A 19 -0.73 -3.77 -2.55
CA VAL A 19 -0.15 -3.14 -1.36
C VAL A 19 0.70 -4.17 -0.63
N ALA A 20 1.89 -3.75 -0.19
CA ALA A 20 2.83 -4.59 0.55
C ALA A 20 3.54 -3.78 1.62
N PHE A 21 4.15 -4.47 2.59
CA PHE A 21 5.07 -3.87 3.54
C PHE A 21 6.52 -4.07 3.09
N LEU A 22 7.33 -3.03 3.22
CA LEU A 22 8.78 -3.18 3.30
C LEU A 22 9.13 -3.69 4.69
N GLU A 23 10.11 -4.59 4.76
CA GLU A 23 10.71 -5.04 6.00
C GLU A 23 12.21 -4.78 5.95
N SER A 24 12.79 -4.50 7.10
CA SER A 24 14.24 -4.42 7.27
C SER A 24 14.66 -5.12 8.54
N SER A 25 15.75 -5.89 8.50
CA SER A 25 16.38 -6.42 9.72
C SER A 25 17.24 -5.37 10.44
N ASP A 26 17.67 -4.34 9.73
CA ASP A 26 18.75 -3.45 10.17
C ASP A 26 18.30 -1.98 10.27
N ASP A 27 17.17 -1.61 9.66
CA ASP A 27 16.64 -0.24 9.67
C ASP A 27 15.36 -0.14 10.50
N ALA A 28 15.50 0.29 11.75
CA ALA A 28 14.39 0.47 12.69
C ALA A 28 13.35 1.52 12.25
N ARG A 29 13.66 2.35 11.24
CA ARG A 29 12.69 3.30 10.67
C ARG A 29 11.65 2.59 9.79
N VAL A 30 11.90 1.36 9.37
CA VAL A 30 10.96 0.54 8.59
C VAL A 30 10.05 -0.24 9.55
N ASP A 31 8.95 0.38 9.96
CA ASP A 31 8.07 -0.11 11.03
C ASP A 31 6.60 -0.29 10.62
N ALA A 32 6.23 -0.04 9.35
CA ALA A 32 4.83 -0.11 8.93
C ALA A 32 4.20 -1.50 9.19
N LYS A 33 4.95 -2.59 8.95
CA LYS A 33 4.47 -3.95 9.19
C LYS A 33 4.24 -4.25 10.68
N SER A 34 5.18 -3.86 11.54
CA SER A 34 5.08 -4.13 12.97
C SER A 34 3.92 -3.35 13.59
N VAL A 35 3.75 -2.08 13.20
CA VAL A 35 2.58 -1.28 13.59
C VAL A 35 1.28 -1.92 13.11
N PHE A 36 1.24 -2.41 11.87
CA PHE A 36 0.06 -3.11 11.36
C PHE A 36 -0.27 -4.38 12.14
N ALA A 37 0.73 -5.19 12.47
CA ALA A 37 0.55 -6.42 13.23
C ALA A 37 -0.04 -6.15 14.62
N LEU A 38 0.36 -5.05 15.28
CA LEU A 38 -0.25 -4.63 16.54
C LEU A 38 -1.75 -4.30 16.37
N LEU A 39 -2.13 -3.65 15.26
CA LEU A 39 -3.55 -3.38 14.94
C LEU A 39 -4.35 -4.65 14.60
N GLU A 40 -3.69 -5.75 14.22
CA GLU A 40 -4.35 -7.05 14.02
C GLU A 40 -4.69 -7.75 15.34
N THR A 41 -3.91 -7.49 16.39
CA THR A 41 -4.19 -8.00 17.74
C THR A 41 -5.16 -7.13 18.53
N ASP A 42 -5.46 -5.94 18.03
CA ASP A 42 -6.37 -4.99 18.65
C ASP A 42 -7.83 -5.45 18.53
N ARG A 43 -8.57 -5.39 19.64
CA ARG A 43 -10.00 -5.74 19.71
C ARG A 43 -10.89 -4.79 18.92
N GLU A 44 -10.39 -3.59 18.62
CA GLU A 44 -11.16 -2.54 17.92
C GLU A 44 -11.22 -2.71 16.40
N ASN A 45 -10.76 -3.84 15.84
CA ASN A 45 -10.83 -4.15 14.40
C ASN A 45 -10.16 -3.08 13.49
N ARG A 46 -9.24 -2.28 14.02
CA ARG A 46 -8.60 -1.16 13.27
C ARG A 46 -7.85 -1.64 12.03
N SER A 47 -7.25 -2.83 12.10
CA SER A 47 -6.63 -3.48 10.94
C SER A 47 -7.64 -3.78 9.82
N ARG A 48 -8.89 -4.11 10.14
CA ARG A 48 -9.96 -4.33 9.15
C ARG A 48 -10.29 -3.04 8.41
N ASP A 49 -10.41 -1.93 9.13
CA ASP A 49 -10.67 -0.62 8.54
C ASP A 49 -9.53 -0.17 7.63
N LEU A 50 -8.28 -0.44 8.01
CA LEU A 50 -7.13 -0.11 7.18
C LEU A 50 -7.06 -1.02 5.93
N LYS A 51 -7.34 -2.32 6.07
CA LYS A 51 -7.50 -3.25 4.93
C LYS A 51 -8.57 -2.78 3.95
N ALA A 52 -9.70 -2.29 4.44
CA ALA A 52 -10.75 -1.73 3.57
C ALA A 52 -10.27 -0.51 2.77
N ARG A 53 -9.37 0.32 3.33
CA ARG A 53 -8.75 1.45 2.62
C ARG A 53 -7.74 0.98 1.58
N PHE A 54 -6.95 -0.06 1.91
CA PHE A 54 -6.06 -0.70 0.94
C PHE A 54 -6.85 -1.28 -0.24
N ASP A 55 -7.96 -1.95 0.03
CA ASP A 55 -8.85 -2.50 -1.00
C ASP A 55 -9.46 -1.40 -1.87
N LEU A 56 -9.95 -0.32 -1.26
CA LEU A 56 -10.50 0.82 -1.98
C LEU A 56 -9.47 1.40 -2.95
N TRP A 57 -8.24 1.64 -2.49
CA TRP A 57 -7.15 2.11 -3.35
C TRP A 57 -6.79 1.09 -4.44
N GLY A 58 -6.68 -0.19 -4.07
CA GLY A 58 -6.36 -1.29 -4.98
C GLY A 58 -7.36 -1.41 -6.13
N GLN A 59 -8.64 -1.16 -5.86
CA GLN A 59 -9.72 -1.18 -6.84
C GLN A 59 -9.79 0.08 -7.73
N GLY A 60 -8.89 1.04 -7.55
CA GLY A 60 -8.89 2.29 -8.32
C GLY A 60 -9.65 3.44 -7.66
N GLY A 61 -10.20 3.23 -6.46
CA GLY A 61 -10.96 4.26 -5.74
C GLY A 61 -10.10 5.46 -5.34
N THR A 62 -10.75 6.59 -5.16
CA THR A 62 -10.15 7.86 -4.72
C THR A 62 -10.86 8.33 -3.45
N CYS A 63 -10.10 8.57 -2.38
CA CYS A 63 -10.64 9.14 -1.16
C CYS A 63 -9.54 9.87 -0.40
N ASP A 64 -9.45 11.18 -0.57
CA ASP A 64 -8.40 12.00 0.06
C ASP A 64 -8.41 11.90 1.57
N LYS A 65 -9.54 11.58 2.21
CA LYS A 65 -9.59 11.33 3.66
C LYS A 65 -8.80 10.08 4.06
N TYR A 66 -8.73 9.07 3.19
CA TYR A 66 -8.15 7.75 3.49
C TYR A 66 -6.74 7.59 2.94
N PHE A 67 -6.42 8.21 1.81
CA PHE A 67 -5.10 8.12 1.23
C PHE A 67 -4.88 9.23 0.21
N HIS A 68 -3.62 9.56 -0.04
CA HIS A 68 -3.23 10.43 -1.15
C HIS A 68 -1.75 10.22 -1.48
N GLY A 69 -1.32 10.73 -2.63
CA GLY A 69 0.07 10.94 -2.99
C GLY A 69 0.34 12.42 -3.27
N TRP A 70 1.52 12.72 -3.82
CA TRP A 70 1.94 14.08 -4.14
C TRP A 70 2.25 14.25 -5.64
N PRO A 71 1.29 13.98 -6.56
CA PRO A 71 1.58 13.89 -7.99
C PRO A 71 2.14 15.17 -8.62
N ASN A 72 1.86 16.33 -8.02
CA ASN A 72 2.33 17.64 -8.50
C ASN A 72 3.63 18.11 -7.82
N ASP A 73 4.18 17.32 -6.89
CA ASP A 73 5.47 17.58 -6.26
C ASP A 73 6.53 16.69 -6.91
N GLU A 74 7.40 17.28 -7.73
CA GLU A 74 8.39 16.50 -8.49
C GLU A 74 9.29 15.64 -7.61
N ARG A 75 9.58 16.12 -6.39
CA ARG A 75 10.44 15.42 -5.41
C ARG A 75 9.71 14.23 -4.79
N TYR A 76 8.40 14.35 -4.56
CA TYR A 76 7.59 13.35 -3.84
C TYR A 76 6.48 12.71 -4.66
N GLN A 77 6.51 12.83 -5.99
CA GLN A 77 5.48 12.32 -6.92
C GLN A 77 5.17 10.83 -6.78
N TYR A 78 6.14 10.06 -6.28
CA TYR A 78 5.99 8.63 -6.03
C TYR A 78 5.75 8.28 -4.56
N CYS A 79 5.73 9.26 -3.66
CA CYS A 79 5.35 9.02 -2.27
C CYS A 79 3.83 8.88 -2.16
N PHE A 80 3.39 8.07 -1.21
CA PHE A 80 1.98 7.77 -0.97
C PHE A 80 1.74 7.54 0.51
N VAL A 81 0.54 7.82 0.98
CA VAL A 81 0.19 7.64 2.39
C VAL A 81 -1.23 7.14 2.56
N PHE A 82 -1.41 6.16 3.45
CA PHE A 82 -2.71 5.79 4.00
C PHE A 82 -2.90 6.46 5.35
N LYS A 83 -4.11 6.95 5.61
CA LYS A 83 -4.47 7.77 6.76
C LYS A 83 -5.58 7.12 7.53
N TRP A 84 -5.54 7.18 8.86
CA TRP A 84 -6.68 6.91 9.74
C TRP A 84 -6.64 7.79 10.98
N LYS A 85 -7.75 7.82 11.72
CA LYS A 85 -7.87 8.55 12.97
C LYS A 85 -8.29 7.59 14.05
N ASP A 86 -7.66 7.68 15.21
CA ASP A 86 -7.93 6.82 16.36
C ASP A 86 -7.78 7.65 17.64
N ALA A 87 -8.79 7.59 18.53
CA ALA A 87 -8.84 8.33 19.79
C ALA A 87 -8.38 9.80 19.69
N GLY A 88 -8.75 10.50 18.61
CA GLY A 88 -8.34 11.90 18.39
C GLY A 88 -6.99 12.09 17.69
N THR A 89 -6.14 11.06 17.64
CA THR A 89 -4.82 11.07 17.00
C THR A 89 -4.93 10.72 15.51
N ASN A 90 -4.24 11.46 14.64
CA ASN A 90 -4.15 11.07 13.23
C ASN A 90 -2.95 10.14 13.04
N HIS A 91 -3.17 9.06 12.30
CA HIS A 91 -2.14 8.09 11.97
C HIS A 91 -1.94 8.06 10.47
N ARG A 92 -0.68 7.89 10.07
CA ARG A 92 -0.26 7.85 8.68
C ARG A 92 0.69 6.69 8.47
N MET A 93 0.46 5.91 7.43
CA MET A 93 1.35 4.86 6.97
C MET A 93 1.90 5.29 5.61
N TYR A 94 3.16 5.68 5.60
CA TYR A 94 3.83 6.20 4.41
C TYR A 94 4.46 5.07 3.62
N GLY A 95 4.47 5.23 2.31
CA GLY A 95 5.06 4.31 1.36
C GLY A 95 5.34 4.98 0.03
N PHE A 96 5.75 4.18 -0.94
CA PHE A 96 6.00 4.68 -2.29
C PHE A 96 5.31 3.83 -3.35
N LEU A 97 5.06 4.44 -4.51
CA LEU A 97 4.50 3.82 -5.69
C LEU A 97 5.63 3.33 -6.60
N CYS A 98 5.49 2.11 -7.11
CA CYS A 98 6.40 1.52 -8.08
C CYS A 98 5.66 0.61 -9.06
N HIS A 99 6.35 0.21 -10.14
CA HIS A 99 5.82 -0.67 -11.18
C HIS A 99 6.65 -1.96 -11.25
N PRO A 100 6.53 -2.86 -10.25
CA PRO A 100 7.48 -3.96 -10.07
C PRO A 100 7.39 -5.07 -11.13
N ARG A 101 6.36 -5.01 -11.99
CA ARG A 101 6.16 -5.95 -13.11
C ARG A 101 6.61 -5.40 -14.45
N ASN A 102 7.19 -4.20 -14.51
CA ASN A 102 7.75 -3.65 -15.74
C ASN A 102 8.96 -4.52 -16.18
N PRO A 103 9.05 -4.99 -17.44
CA PRO A 103 8.21 -4.65 -18.61
C PRO A 103 7.01 -5.57 -18.88
N VAL A 104 6.86 -6.67 -18.16
CA VAL A 104 5.79 -7.67 -18.37
C VAL A 104 4.38 -7.07 -18.24
N ASP A 105 4.15 -6.25 -17.20
CA ASP A 105 2.91 -5.51 -16.98
C ASP A 105 3.22 -4.13 -16.38
N ALA A 106 3.51 -3.16 -17.24
CA ALA A 106 3.77 -1.78 -16.83
C ALA A 106 2.55 -1.10 -16.20
N ARG A 107 1.34 -1.66 -16.37
CA ARG A 107 0.11 -1.07 -15.83
C ARG A 107 -0.16 -1.48 -14.38
N PHE A 108 0.53 -2.52 -13.89
CA PHE A 108 0.49 -2.89 -12.49
C PHE A 108 1.28 -1.88 -11.64
N GLN A 109 0.62 -1.32 -10.63
CA GLN A 109 1.22 -0.37 -9.71
C GLN A 109 1.17 -0.89 -8.27
N ALA A 110 2.32 -1.02 -7.62
CA ALA A 110 2.40 -1.39 -6.22
C ALA A 110 2.56 -0.16 -5.34
N CYS A 111 1.96 -0.20 -4.14
CA CYS A 111 2.28 0.68 -3.03
C CYS A 111 3.03 -0.14 -1.97
N VAL A 112 4.28 0.23 -1.71
CA VAL A 112 5.12 -0.42 -0.70
C VAL A 112 5.19 0.49 0.52
N LEU A 113 4.57 0.04 1.62
CA LEU A 113 4.47 0.76 2.88
C LEU A 113 5.74 0.56 3.71
N VAL A 114 6.30 1.66 4.19
CA VAL A 114 7.63 1.72 4.80
C VAL A 114 7.52 2.00 6.29
N LEU A 115 6.88 3.12 6.64
CA LEU A 115 6.91 3.63 8.01
C LEU A 115 5.55 4.15 8.48
N HIS A 116 5.39 4.23 9.79
CA HIS A 116 4.26 4.80 10.49
C HIS A 116 4.61 6.13 11.14
N SER A 117 3.63 7.03 11.24
CA SER A 117 3.72 8.18 12.12
C SER A 117 2.38 8.48 12.78
N ARG A 118 2.44 9.01 14.00
CA ARG A 118 1.32 9.68 14.65
C ARG A 118 1.50 11.18 14.46
N LYS A 119 0.42 11.88 14.13
CA LYS A 119 0.46 13.32 13.93
C LYS A 119 -0.75 14.01 14.55
N ASN A 120 -0.46 15.07 15.31
CA ASN A 120 -1.46 15.94 15.92
C ASN A 120 -1.78 17.16 15.05
N THR A 121 -0.95 17.43 14.02
CA THR A 121 -1.11 18.54 13.09
C THR A 121 -1.42 18.05 11.66
N PRO A 122 -2.12 18.86 10.83
CA PRO A 122 -2.54 18.47 9.50
C PRO A 122 -1.41 18.42 8.47
N ASP A 123 -0.31 19.11 8.70
CA ASP A 123 0.79 19.21 7.74
C ASP A 123 1.43 17.85 7.44
N THR A 124 2.19 17.74 6.37
CA THR A 124 3.00 16.53 6.09
C THR A 124 4.40 16.71 6.65
N ASP A 125 4.94 15.66 7.24
CA ASP A 125 6.34 15.67 7.68
C ASP A 125 7.24 15.32 6.49
N LEU A 126 7.95 16.33 5.96
CA LEU A 126 8.80 16.16 4.79
C LEU A 126 9.98 15.21 5.04
N SER A 127 10.45 15.10 6.30
CA SER A 127 11.54 14.19 6.64
C SER A 127 11.15 12.72 6.42
N LEU A 128 9.88 12.37 6.70
CA LEU A 128 9.33 11.05 6.44
C LEU A 128 9.24 10.77 4.94
N LEU A 129 8.85 11.76 4.15
CA LEU A 129 8.84 11.64 2.69
C LEU A 129 10.24 11.47 2.12
N ASP A 130 11.24 12.13 2.68
CA ASP A 130 12.65 11.96 2.28
C ASP A 130 13.18 10.55 2.53
N ILE A 131 12.85 9.95 3.68
CA ILE A 131 13.20 8.55 3.99
C ILE A 131 12.56 7.62 2.96
N VAL A 132 11.26 7.76 2.74
CA VAL A 132 10.50 6.94 1.79
C VAL A 132 11.04 7.08 0.37
N ASN A 133 11.33 8.31 -0.07
CA ASN A 133 11.86 8.58 -1.41
C ASN A 133 13.31 8.08 -1.59
N THR A 134 14.08 8.00 -0.51
CA THR A 134 15.41 7.38 -0.51
C THR A 134 15.29 5.86 -0.66
N LEU A 135 14.46 5.22 0.17
CA LEU A 135 14.28 3.76 0.14
C LEU A 135 13.68 3.27 -1.18
N ARG A 136 12.74 4.02 -1.77
CA ARG A 136 12.19 3.76 -3.11
C ARG A 136 13.26 3.52 -4.18
N ARG A 137 14.38 4.24 -4.09
CA ARG A 137 15.47 4.21 -5.07
C ARG A 137 16.58 3.22 -4.70
N HIS A 138 16.48 2.59 -3.52
CA HIS A 138 17.49 1.66 -3.04
C HIS A 138 17.44 0.36 -3.87
N PRO A 139 18.57 -0.10 -4.46
CA PRO A 139 18.58 -1.25 -5.38
C PRO A 139 17.97 -2.53 -4.79
N GLU A 140 18.23 -2.81 -3.52
CA GLU A 140 17.69 -4.00 -2.85
C GLU A 140 16.19 -3.91 -2.59
N VAL A 141 15.66 -2.71 -2.33
CA VAL A 141 14.22 -2.50 -2.16
C VAL A 141 13.50 -2.69 -3.48
N ILE A 142 14.08 -2.19 -4.58
CA ILE A 142 13.58 -2.42 -5.94
C ILE A 142 13.58 -3.92 -6.25
N LYS A 143 14.69 -4.62 -5.99
CA LYS A 143 14.81 -6.07 -6.20
C LYS A 143 13.76 -6.84 -5.37
N ALA A 144 13.62 -6.52 -4.09
CA ALA A 144 12.64 -7.16 -3.21
C ALA A 144 11.20 -6.92 -3.68
N SER A 145 10.88 -5.70 -4.13
CA SER A 145 9.57 -5.36 -4.70
C SER A 145 9.29 -6.18 -5.97
N ASN A 146 10.25 -6.28 -6.87
CA ASN A 146 10.11 -7.07 -8.09
C ASN A 146 9.86 -8.54 -7.78
N ILE A 147 10.63 -9.12 -6.85
CA ILE A 147 10.44 -10.52 -6.42
C ILE A 147 9.05 -10.74 -5.82
N ALA A 148 8.62 -9.89 -4.89
CA ALA A 148 7.34 -10.04 -4.20
C ALA A 148 6.13 -9.96 -5.14
N PHE A 149 6.23 -9.18 -6.23
CA PHE A 149 5.15 -9.00 -7.20
C PHE A 149 5.36 -9.75 -8.52
N ALA A 150 6.43 -10.54 -8.67
CA ALA A 150 6.82 -11.20 -9.92
C ALA A 150 5.78 -12.18 -10.46
N GLN A 151 4.94 -12.79 -9.61
CA GLN A 151 3.96 -13.78 -10.05
C GLN A 151 2.62 -13.14 -10.46
N PRO A 152 2.23 -13.21 -11.75
CA PRO A 152 0.86 -12.93 -12.17
C PRO A 152 -0.03 -14.09 -11.71
N GLY A 153 -0.47 -14.07 -10.45
CA GLY A 153 -1.28 -15.16 -9.90
C GLY A 153 -1.36 -15.24 -8.38
N ALA A 154 -0.45 -14.61 -7.62
CA ALA A 154 -0.50 -14.60 -6.15
C ALA A 154 -1.78 -13.94 -5.58
N GLN A 155 -2.59 -13.35 -6.45
CA GLN A 155 -3.76 -12.56 -6.14
C GLN A 155 -4.83 -12.66 -7.26
N ILE A 156 -5.15 -13.85 -7.78
CA ILE A 156 -6.31 -14.04 -8.66
C ILE A 156 -7.26 -15.06 -8.05
N ILE A 157 -8.26 -14.60 -7.29
CA ILE A 157 -9.54 -15.33 -7.24
C ILE A 157 -10.29 -14.86 -8.49
N THR A 158 -10.42 -15.75 -9.46
CA THR A 158 -11.24 -15.57 -10.64
C THR A 158 -12.65 -15.15 -10.22
N HIS A 159 -13.02 -13.90 -10.54
CA HIS A 159 -14.40 -13.47 -10.40
C HIS A 159 -15.26 -14.33 -11.34
N GLY A 160 -16.15 -15.11 -10.74
CA GLY A 160 -17.17 -15.87 -11.44
C GLY A 160 -17.89 -14.99 -12.46
N THR A 161 -18.02 -15.55 -13.66
CA THR A 161 -18.69 -15.02 -14.82
C THR A 161 -20.03 -14.41 -14.42
N ARG A 162 -20.20 -13.09 -14.63
CA ARG A 162 -21.51 -12.44 -14.60
C ARG A 162 -22.39 -13.15 -15.63
N LYS A 163 -23.36 -13.96 -15.18
CA LYS A 163 -24.51 -14.30 -16.01
C LYS A 163 -25.28 -13.00 -16.24
N SER A 164 -25.17 -12.48 -17.46
CA SER A 164 -26.09 -11.50 -18.01
C SER A 164 -27.49 -12.09 -17.93
N LEU A 165 -28.33 -11.58 -17.03
CA LEU A 165 -29.77 -11.81 -17.05
C LEU A 165 -30.32 -10.95 -18.19
N ASP A 166 -30.31 -11.53 -19.38
CA ASP A 166 -31.14 -11.08 -20.48
C ASP A 166 -32.59 -11.45 -20.15
N ARG A 167 -33.42 -10.44 -19.93
CA ARG A 167 -34.89 -10.57 -19.88
C ARG A 167 -35.49 -9.43 -20.69
N ARG A 168 -35.33 -9.52 -22.01
CA ARG A 168 -36.40 -9.10 -22.95
C ARG A 168 -37.43 -10.23 -23.09
N LYS A 169 -38.67 -9.81 -23.37
CA LYS A 169 -39.91 -10.58 -23.60
C LYS A 169 -40.67 -10.92 -22.30
N HIS A 170 -41.96 -10.62 -22.13
CA HIS A 170 -43.05 -10.33 -23.05
C HIS A 170 -43.92 -9.17 -22.54
#